data_AF-A0A527HC11-F1
#
_entry.id   AF-A0A527HC11-F1
#
_cell.length_a   1.000
_cell.length_b   1.000
_cell.length_c   1.000
_cell.angle_alpha   90.00
_cell.angle_beta   90.00
_cell.angle_gamma   90.00
#
_symmetry.space_group_name_H-M   'P 1'
#
loop_
_entity.id
_entity.type
_entity.pdbx_description
1 polymer ?
#
loop_
_entity_poly.entity_id
_entity_poly.type
_entity_poly.pdbx_seq_one_letter_code
_entity_poly.pdbx_strand_id
1 'polypeptide(L)' 'GERRYFEILARDIRKAIADGTPLREAVKTAGETERDNWHLFDDYNQRNATAAFAELEWE' A
#
# COMPACT_ATOMS: atom_id res chain seq x y z
N GLY A 1 3.08 11.54 8.15
CA GLY A 1 4.35 11.08 8.75
C GLY A 1 4.53 9.61 8.46
N GLU A 2 5.77 9.12 8.37
CA GLU A 2 6.11 7.79 7.83
C GLU A 2 5.34 6.62 8.48
N ARG A 3 5.26 6.54 9.82
CA ARG A 3 4.53 5.48 10.51
C ARG A 3 3.05 5.40 10.08
N ARG A 4 2.36 6.55 10.02
CA ARG A 4 0.96 6.63 9.58
C ARG A 4 0.82 6.13 8.13
N TYR A 5 1.77 6.47 7.27
CA TYR A 5 1.80 6.00 5.89
C TYR A 5 1.84 4.45 5.83
N PHE A 6 2.75 3.81 6.56
CA PHE A 6 2.84 2.34 6.56
C PHE A 6 1.61 1.65 7.17
N GLU A 7 1.01 2.23 8.21
CA GLU A 7 -0.24 1.72 8.79
C GLU A 7 -1.39 1.74 7.78
N ILE A 8 -1.54 2.84 7.04
CA ILE A 8 -2.57 2.99 6.01
C ILE A 8 -2.30 2.06 4.82
N LEU A 9 -1.05 1.99 4.36
CA LEU A 9 -0.65 1.11 3.27
C LEU A 9 -0.98 -0.36 3.61
N ALA A 10 -0.57 -0.83 4.78
CA ALA A 10 -0.82 -2.21 5.21
C ALA A 10 -2.33 -2.50 5.33
N ARG A 11 -3.13 -1.54 5.83
CA ARG A 11 -4.59 -1.65 5.89
C ARG A 11 -5.18 -1.82 4.48
N ASP A 12 -4.80 -0.95 3.55
CA ASP A 12 -5.35 -0.94 2.19
C ASP A 12 -4.97 -2.23 1.43
N ILE A 13 -3.74 -2.72 1.61
CA ILE A 13 -3.27 -3.97 1.01
C ILE A 13 -4.01 -5.18 1.60
N ARG A 14 -4.17 -5.29 2.92
CA ARG A 14 -4.96 -6.38 3.54
C ARG A 14 -6.39 -6.40 3.01
N LYS A 15 -7.01 -5.22 2.86
CA LYS A 15 -8.34 -5.10 2.27
C LYS A 15 -8.35 -5.59 0.82
N ALA A 16 -7.39 -5.18 0.00
CA ALA A 16 -7.30 -5.59 -1.39
C ALA A 16 -7.15 -7.11 -1.54
N ILE A 17 -6.30 -7.74 -0.71
CA ILE A 17 -6.11 -9.20 -0.66
C ILE A 17 -7.43 -9.89 -0.26
N ALA A 18 -8.09 -9.44 0.81
CA ALA A 18 -9.36 -10.00 1.28
C ALA A 18 -10.47 -9.88 0.21
N ASP A 19 -10.46 -8.81 -0.58
CA ASP A 19 -11.40 -8.58 -1.68
C ASP A 19 -11.02 -9.35 -2.97
N GLY A 20 -9.91 -10.11 -2.99
CA GLY A 20 -9.43 -10.83 -4.18
C GLY A 20 -8.91 -9.91 -5.30
N THR A 21 -8.52 -8.68 -4.95
CA THR A 21 -8.04 -7.69 -5.90
C THR A 21 -6.67 -8.09 -6.43
N PRO A 22 -6.46 -8.17 -7.77
CA PRO A 22 -5.15 -8.49 -8.33
C PRO A 22 -4.10 -7.44 -7.95
N LEU A 23 -2.86 -7.88 -7.69
CA LEU A 23 -1.71 -7.02 -7.34
C LEU A 23 -1.62 -5.75 -8.20
N ARG A 24 -1.73 -5.91 -9.53
CA ARG A 24 -1.63 -4.79 -10.49
C ARG A 24 -2.66 -3.67 -10.26
N GLU A 25 -3.82 -4.00 -9.68
CA GLU A 25 -4.87 -3.03 -9.37
C GLU A 25 -4.69 -2.48 -7.95
N ALA A 26 -4.35 -3.33 -6.98
CA ALA A 26 -4.13 -2.93 -5.59
C ALA A 26 -3.04 -1.85 -5.47
N VAL A 27 -1.90 -2.02 -6.16
CA VAL A 27 -0.76 -1.08 -6.07
C VAL A 27 -1.02 0.30 -6.67
N LYS A 28 -2.10 0.48 -7.46
CA LYS A 28 -2.44 1.78 -8.07
C LYS A 28 -3.05 2.75 -7.06
N THR A 29 -3.69 2.23 -6.01
CA THR A 29 -4.50 3.05 -5.09
C THR A 29 -4.13 2.85 -3.62
N ALA A 30 -3.38 1.81 -3.28
CA ALA A 30 -2.97 1.56 -1.89
C ALA A 30 -2.14 2.73 -1.35
N GLY A 31 -2.53 3.24 -0.18
CA GLY A 31 -1.84 4.35 0.46
C GLY A 31 -2.14 5.73 -0.12
N GLU A 32 -2.97 5.87 -1.17
CA GLU A 32 -3.16 7.13 -1.92
C GLU A 32 -3.57 8.32 -1.04
N THR A 33 -4.29 8.10 0.06
CA THR A 33 -4.66 9.16 1.02
C THR A 33 -3.45 9.78 1.73
N GLU A 34 -2.28 9.15 1.64
CA GLU A 34 -1.05 9.58 2.28
C GLU A 34 -0.10 10.32 1.33
N ARG A 35 -0.49 10.53 0.05
CA ARG A 35 0.29 11.28 -0.94
C ARG A 35 0.78 12.63 -0.41
N ASP A 36 -0.12 13.45 0.11
CA ASP A 36 0.23 14.77 0.65
C ASP A 36 0.76 14.72 2.10
N ASN A 37 0.75 13.54 2.74
CA ASN A 37 1.07 13.35 4.16
C ASN A 37 2.46 12.73 4.40
N TRP A 38 3.12 12.28 3.33
CA TRP A 38 4.46 11.70 3.39
C TRP A 38 5.30 12.13 2.18
N HIS A 39 6.37 12.87 2.45
CA HIS A 39 7.18 13.55 1.43
C HIS A 39 7.92 12.63 0.44
N LEU A 40 7.99 11.31 0.70
CA LEU A 40 8.60 10.32 -0.18
C LEU A 40 7.57 9.50 -0.97
N PHE A 41 6.29 9.85 -0.88
CA PHE A 41 5.21 9.04 -1.44
C PHE A 41 5.38 8.78 -2.94
N ASP A 42 5.61 9.84 -3.72
CA ASP A 42 5.70 9.73 -5.19
C ASP A 42 6.86 8.84 -5.66
N ASP A 43 7.96 8.84 -4.90
CA ASP A 43 9.16 8.06 -5.23
C ASP A 43 9.07 6.60 -4.74
N TYR A 44 8.32 6.33 -3.66
CA TYR A 44 8.38 5.03 -2.96
C TYR A 44 7.06 4.26 -2.92
N ASN A 45 5.89 4.89 -3.05
CA ASN A 45 4.61 4.23 -2.75
C ASN A 45 4.39 2.97 -3.60
N GLN A 46 4.65 3.03 -4.91
CA GLN A 46 4.45 1.88 -5.78
C GLN A 46 5.32 0.67 -5.38
N ARG A 47 6.59 0.90 -5.04
CA ARG A 47 7.51 -0.15 -4.60
C ARG A 47 7.08 -0.71 -3.24
N ASN A 48 6.72 0.17 -2.31
CA ASN A 48 6.27 -0.20 -0.99
C ASN A 48 4.97 -1.01 -1.05
N ALA A 49 4.00 -0.60 -1.87
CA ALA A 49 2.75 -1.33 -2.09
C ALA A 49 2.98 -2.72 -2.69
N THR A 50 3.91 -2.83 -3.64
CA THR A 50 4.28 -4.13 -4.23
C THR A 50 4.90 -5.06 -3.20
N ALA A 51 5.83 -4.55 -2.38
CA ALA A 51 6.46 -5.34 -1.32
C ALA A 51 5.43 -5.76 -0.25
N ALA A 52 4.60 -4.82 0.21
CA ALA A 52 3.56 -5.11 1.19
C ALA A 52 2.56 -6.15 0.70
N PHE A 53 2.15 -6.12 -0.59
CA PHE A 53 1.27 -7.15 -1.14
C PHE A 53 1.93 -8.53 -1.10
N ALA A 54 3.17 -8.63 -1.56
CA ALA A 54 3.92 -9.88 -1.58
C ALA A 54 4.19 -10.45 -0.17
N GLU A 55 4.34 -9.60 0.84
CA GLU A 55 4.52 -10.04 2.23
C GLU A 55 3.19 -10.50 2.86
N LEU A 56 2.11 -9.75 2.63
CA LEU A 56 0.82 -9.95 3.30
C LEU A 56 -0.06 -11.01 2.62
N GLU A 57 0.21 -11.39 1.36
CA GLU A 57 -0.57 -12.42 0.66
C GLU A 57 -0.38 -13.84 1.24
N TRP A 58 0.62 -14.02 2.11
CA TRP A 58 0.95 -15.30 2.76
C TRP A 58 0.69 -15.33 4.28
N GLU A 59 0.14 -14.25 4.85
CA GLU A 59 -0.35 -14.21 6.25
C GLU A 59 -1.70 -14.93 6.40
#